data_AF-A0A6A1R1J8-F1
#
_entry.id   AF-A0A6A1R1J8-F1
#
_cell.length_a   1.000
_cell.length_b   1.000
_cell.length_c   1.000
_cell.angle_alpha   90.00
_cell.angle_beta   90.00
_cell.angle_gamma   90.00
#
_symmetry.space_group_name_H-M   'P 1'
#
loop_
_entity.id
_entity.type
_entity.pdbx_description
1 polymer ?
#
loop_
_entity_poly.entity_id
_entity_poly.type
_entity_poly.pdbx_seq_one_letter_code
_entity_poly.pdbx_strand_id
1 'polypeptide(L)' 'MARTDIICMDTGEKLQHVTSVDVEAGIVWRAYQPIRISLRDLGEIDVYPTRFRSVYPIYAGDFWPHLVHCYGRQD' A
#
# COMPACT_ATOMS: atom_id res chain seq x y z
N MET A 1 -17.12 -6.03 -3.02
CA MET A 1 -15.66 -6.04 -3.27
C MET A 1 -14.99 -6.52 -2.00
N ALA A 2 -14.14 -7.55 -2.08
CA ALA A 2 -13.31 -7.96 -0.96
C ALA A 2 -12.37 -6.79 -0.60
N ARG A 3 -12.36 -6.39 0.67
CA ARG A 3 -11.47 -5.33 1.16
C ARG A 3 -10.16 -5.99 1.59
N THR A 4 -9.09 -5.77 0.83
CA THR A 4 -7.75 -6.21 1.23
C THR A 4 -7.19 -5.23 2.26
N ASP A 5 -6.86 -5.71 3.45
CA ASP A 5 -6.22 -4.87 4.46
C ASP A 5 -4.70 -4.94 4.35
N ILE A 6 -4.05 -3.78 4.40
CA ILE A 6 -2.59 -3.67 4.23
C ILE A 6 -2.03 -3.17 5.55
N ILE A 7 -1.16 -3.98 6.17
CA ILE A 7 -0.76 -3.82 7.56
C ILE A 7 0.76 -3.71 7.64
N CYS A 8 1.25 -2.64 8.25
CA CYS A 8 2.63 -2.50 8.67
C CYS A 8 2.84 -3.34 9.93
N MET A 9 3.49 -4.48 9.78
CA MET A 9 3.67 -5.45 10.87
C MET A 9 4.69 -4.98 11.91
N ASP A 10 5.54 -4.01 11.58
CA ASP A 10 6.47 -3.42 12.54
C ASP A 10 5.75 -2.58 13.60
N THR A 11 4.60 -2.01 13.27
CA THR A 11 3.84 -1.07 14.13
C THR A 11 2.42 -1.55 14.46
N GLY A 12 1.90 -2.53 13.72
CA GLY A 12 0.49 -2.91 13.73
C GLY A 12 -0.43 -1.91 13.01
N GLU A 13 0.12 -0.87 12.38
CA GLU A 13 -0.65 0.15 11.68
C GLU A 13 -1.32 -0.45 10.43
N LYS A 14 -2.64 -0.26 10.32
CA LYS A 14 -3.34 -0.48 9.06
C LYS A 14 -3.13 0.73 8.13
N LEU A 15 -2.39 0.53 7.05
CA LEU A 15 -2.08 1.59 6.09
C LEU A 15 -3.36 2.09 5.42
N GLN A 16 -3.55 3.40 5.47
CA GLN A 16 -4.69 4.08 4.85
C GLN A 16 -4.31 4.67 3.49
N HIS A 17 -5.33 4.89 2.65
CA HIS A 17 -5.21 5.55 1.34
C HIS A 17 -4.22 4.87 0.38
N VAL A 18 -4.10 3.54 0.45
CA VAL A 18 -3.27 2.80 -0.50
C VAL A 18 -3.92 2.81 -1.88
N THR A 19 -3.15 3.17 -2.90
CA THR A 19 -3.56 3.18 -4.31
C THR A 19 -3.04 1.96 -5.06
N SER A 20 -1.83 1.50 -4.75
CA SER A 20 -1.25 0.29 -5.33
C SER A 20 -0.17 -0.31 -4.42
N VAL A 21 0.14 -1.60 -4.65
CA VAL A 21 1.19 -2.34 -3.95
C VAL A 21 2.08 -3.01 -4.98
N ASP A 22 3.39 -2.75 -4.89
CA ASP A 22 4.44 -3.43 -5.64
C ASP A 22 5.18 -4.37 -4.67
N VAL A 23 4.87 -5.66 -4.78
CA VAL A 23 5.39 -6.70 -3.89
C VAL A 23 6.87 -6.95 -4.14
N GLU A 24 7.31 -6.89 -5.40
CA GLU A 24 8.70 -7.17 -5.78
C GLU A 24 9.62 -6.02 -5.40
N ALA A 25 9.17 -4.77 -5.59
CA ALA A 25 9.93 -3.59 -5.19
C ALA A 25 9.83 -3.27 -3.69
N GLY A 26 8.91 -3.90 -2.96
CA GLY A 26 8.65 -3.60 -1.55
C GLY A 26 8.04 -2.21 -1.34
N ILE A 27 7.19 -1.75 -2.27
CA ILE A 27 6.63 -0.39 -2.25
C ILE A 27 5.12 -0.43 -2.10
N VAL A 28 4.59 0.34 -1.16
CA VAL A 28 3.17 0.65 -1.05
C VAL A 28 2.94 2.10 -1.44
N TRP A 29 2.21 2.35 -2.52
CA TRP A 29 1.88 3.70 -2.97
C TRP A 29 0.63 4.19 -2.25
N ARG A 30 0.69 5.40 -1.70
CA ARG A 30 -0.39 5.98 -0.90
C ARG A 30 -0.74 7.37 -1.41
N ALA A 31 -2.03 7.67 -1.45
CA ALA A 31 -2.49 9.04 -1.67
C ALA A 31 -2.27 9.88 -0.41
N TYR A 32 -2.01 11.17 -0.60
CA TYR A 32 -1.94 12.13 0.50
C TYR A 32 -3.31 12.33 1.16
N GLN A 33 -3.29 12.78 2.43
CA GLN A 33 -4.47 13.24 3.16
C GLN A 33 -4.22 14.68 3.64
N PRO A 34 -4.99 15.69 3.17
CA PRO A 34 -6.05 15.58 2.17
C PRO A 34 -5.53 15.13 0.80
N ILE A 35 -6.43 14.58 -0.04
CA ILE A 35 -6.10 14.15 -1.40
C ILE A 35 -5.51 15.33 -2.18
N ARG A 36 -4.41 15.07 -2.88
CA ARG A 36 -3.74 16.01 -3.77
C ARG A 36 -3.91 15.53 -5.21
N ILE A 37 -4.09 16.45 -6.14
CA ILE A 37 -4.15 16.18 -7.57
C ILE A 37 -2.77 16.50 -8.17
N SER A 38 -2.25 15.62 -9.00
CA SER A 38 -0.98 15.85 -9.69
C SER A 38 -1.12 17.02 -10.67
N LEU A 39 -0.26 18.03 -10.51
CA LEU A 39 -0.17 19.13 -11.47
C LEU A 39 0.69 18.77 -12.69
N ARG A 40 1.52 17.73 -12.56
CA ARG A 40 2.35 17.21 -13.65
C ARG A 40 1.53 16.32 -14.57
N ASP A 41 0.71 15.47 -13.97
CA ASP A 41 -0.09 14.46 -14.65
C ASP A 41 -1.56 14.82 -14.44
N LEU A 42 -2.07 15.71 -15.30
CA LEU A 42 -3.41 16.27 -15.17
C LEU A 42 -4.47 15.17 -15.07
N GLY A 43 -5.22 15.19 -13.97
CA GLY A 43 -6.31 14.24 -13.71
C GLY A 43 -5.92 13.05 -12.82
N GLU A 44 -4.64 12.89 -12.50
CA GLU A 44 -4.16 11.83 -11.60
C GLU A 44 -4.08 12.29 -10.14
N ILE A 45 -4.27 11.33 -9.22
CA ILE A 45 -4.05 11.58 -7.79
C ILE A 45 -2.55 11.55 -7.50
N ASP A 46 -2.07 12.55 -6.77
CA ASP A 46 -0.69 12.58 -6.30
C ASP A 46 -0.49 11.56 -5.17
N VAL A 47 0.59 10.77 -5.28
CA VAL A 47 0.89 9.63 -4.42
C VAL A 47 2.33 9.65 -3.94
N TYR A 48 2.58 9.08 -2.77
CA TYR A 48 3.91 8.89 -2.22
C TYR A 48 4.19 7.42 -1.91
N PRO A 49 5.45 6.96 -2.08
CA PRO A 49 5.82 5.60 -1.74
C PRO A 49 6.10 5.47 -0.24
N THR A 50 5.58 4.41 0.38
CA THR A 50 6.09 3.89 1.65
C THR A 50 6.89 2.62 1.35
N ARG A 51 8.17 2.59 1.73
CA ARG A 51 9.07 1.47 1.42
C ARG A 51 9.17 0.50 2.58
N PHE A 52 9.23 -0.78 2.23
CA PHE A 52 9.37 -1.90 3.15
C PHE A 52 10.42 -2.85 2.60
N ARG A 53 11.17 -3.49 3.50
CA ARG A 53 12.12 -4.55 3.13
C ARG A 53 11.42 -5.73 2.45
N SER A 54 10.20 -6.05 2.87
CA SER A 54 9.43 -7.15 2.29
C SER A 54 7.93 -6.92 2.43
N VAL A 55 7.18 -7.31 1.40
CA VAL A 55 5.72 -7.23 1.34
C VAL A 55 5.18 -8.61 0.99
N TYR A 56 4.14 -9.09 1.68
CA TYR A 56 3.61 -10.44 1.52
C TYR A 56 2.08 -10.42 1.42
N PRO A 57 1.50 -10.67 0.23
CA PRO A 57 0.06 -10.89 0.09
C PRO A 57 -0.36 -12.24 0.69
N ILE A 58 -1.51 -12.27 1.37
CA ILE A 58 -2.09 -13.45 2.00
C ILE A 58 -3.46 -13.70 1.38
N TYR A 59 -3.59 -14.86 0.73
CA TYR A 59 -4.74 -15.19 -0.13
C TYR A 59 -5.82 -16.02 0.55
N ALA A 60 -5.51 -16.70 1.68
CA ALA A 60 -6.49 -17.52 2.41
C ALA A 60 -7.33 -18.50 1.54
N GLY A 61 -6.77 -18.97 0.42
CA GLY A 61 -7.45 -19.88 -0.53
C GLY A 61 -8.27 -19.20 -1.62
N ASP A 62 -8.27 -17.86 -1.70
CA ASP A 62 -8.91 -17.07 -2.75
C ASP A 62 -7.90 -16.60 -3.82
N PHE A 63 -8.39 -16.14 -4.96
CA PHE A 63 -7.59 -15.51 -6.01
C PHE A 63 -7.13 -14.10 -5.59
N TRP A 64 -7.96 -13.38 -4.82
CA TRP A 64 -7.64 -12.04 -4.33
C TRP A 64 -7.01 -12.09 -2.93
N PRO A 65 -5.98 -11.29 -2.65
CA PRO A 65 -5.42 -11.23 -1.31
C PRO A 65 -6.42 -10.64 -0.32
N HIS A 66 -6.58 -11.27 0.83
CA HIS A 66 -7.38 -10.75 1.94
C HIS A 66 -6.57 -9.77 2.79
N LEU A 67 -5.28 -10.05 2.96
CA LEU A 67 -4.35 -9.22 3.72
C LEU A 67 -3.05 -9.03 2.92
N VAL A 68 -2.34 -7.94 3.23
CA VAL A 68 -0.97 -7.73 2.79
C VAL A 68 -0.16 -7.32 4.02
N HIS A 69 0.83 -8.12 4.38
CA HIS A 69 1.73 -7.83 5.48
C HIS A 69 3.00 -7.15 4.95
N CYS A 70 3.34 -6.00 5.51
CA CYS A 70 4.53 -5.23 5.17
C CYS A 70 5.49 -5.24 6.37
N TYR A 71 6.78 -5.50 6.13
CA TYR A 71 7.79 -5.62 7.20
C TYR A 71 9.05 -4.81 6.88
N GLY A 72 9.71 -4.31 7.92
CA GLY A 72 10.96 -3.56 7.83
C GLY A 72 10.79 -2.25 7.07
N ARG A 73 9.92 -1.36 7.57
CA ARG A 73 9.69 -0.01 7.04
C ARG A 73 11.01 0.78 6.94
N GLN A 74 11.18 1.52 5.84
CA GLN A 74 12.43 2.20 5.47
C GLN A 74 12.21 3.71 5.27
N ASP A 75 11.62 4.36 6.26
CA ASP A 75 11.40 5.80 6.35
C ASP A 75 12.66 6.63 6.05
#